data_AF-A0A8H6TK43-F1
#
_entry.id   AF-A0A8H6TK43-F1
#
_cell.length_a   1.000
_cell.length_b   1.000
_cell.length_c   1.000
_cell.angle_alpha   90.00
_cell.angle_beta   90.00
_cell.angle_gamma   90.00
#
_symmetry.space_group_name_H-M   'P 1'
#
loop_
_entity.id
_entity.type
_entity.pdbx_description
1 polymer ?
#
loop_
_entity_poly.entity_id
_entity_poly.type
_entity_poly.pdbx_seq_one_letter_code
_entity_poly.pdbx_strand_id
1 'polypeptide(L)'
;MSLPQFLTQTALHPSFKNDILNPHLIYDYQSTDAHGNPEKWRYELWFFSEDRIVYAIHGGPMKGRQGYQACAYQCIRPGEVWQCNFLEETGTFVSLV
;
A
#
# COMPACT_ATOMS: atom_id res chain seq x y z
N MET A 1 11.36 -3.80 22.34
CA MET A 1 11.53 -4.67 21.16
C MET A 1 11.14 -3.86 19.94
N SER A 2 11.95 -3.82 18.89
CA SER A 2 11.57 -3.21 17.61
C SER A 2 10.62 -4.15 16.86
N LEU A 3 9.51 -3.62 16.35
CA LEU A 3 8.62 -4.39 15.47
C LEU A 3 9.37 -4.71 14.16
N PRO A 4 9.05 -5.84 13.50
CA PRO A 4 9.53 -6.13 12.15
C PRO A 4 9.20 -4.97 11.20
N GLN A 5 10.14 -4.62 10.32
CA GLN A 5 9.96 -3.55 9.34
C GLN A 5 10.47 -4.02 7.98
N PHE A 6 9.81 -3.56 6.92
CA PHE A 6 10.33 -3.69 5.57
C PHE A 6 11.40 -2.61 5.38
N LEU A 7 12.62 -3.01 5.01
CA LEU A 7 13.75 -2.11 4.82
C LEU A 7 14.17 -2.10 3.35
N THR A 8 14.40 -0.91 2.81
CA THR A 8 15.09 -0.74 1.53
C THR A 8 16.44 -0.06 1.75
N GLN A 9 17.44 -0.47 0.99
CA GLN A 9 18.78 0.14 1.01
C GLN A 9 19.01 1.12 -0.15
N THR A 10 18.02 1.28 -1.03
CA THR A 10 18.09 2.24 -2.13
C THR A 10 17.59 3.60 -1.69
N ALA A 11 18.27 4.65 -2.15
CA ALA A 11 17.79 6.01 -1.95
C ALA A 11 16.45 6.22 -2.69
N LEU A 12 15.57 7.01 -2.09
CA LEU A 12 14.29 7.36 -2.71
C LEU A 12 14.54 8.16 -4.00
N HIS A 13 13.88 7.75 -5.10
CA HIS A 13 14.06 8.42 -6.38
C HIS A 13 13.51 9.86 -6.33
N PRO A 14 14.21 10.87 -6.88
CA PRO A 14 13.79 12.28 -6.78
C PRO A 14 12.40 12.58 -7.31
N SER A 15 11.89 11.79 -8.27
CA SER A 15 10.54 11.99 -8.82
C SER A 15 9.42 11.59 -7.85
N PHE A 16 9.72 10.97 -6.70
CA PHE A 16 8.73 10.63 -5.67
C PHE A 16 7.81 11.81 -5.33
N LYS A 17 8.40 13.00 -5.19
CA LYS A 17 7.66 14.21 -4.82
C LYS A 17 6.58 14.60 -5.84
N ASN A 18 6.80 14.29 -7.11
CA ASN A 18 5.86 14.61 -8.18
C ASN A 18 4.91 13.44 -8.46
N ASP A 19 5.43 12.21 -8.34
CA ASP A 19 4.73 11.00 -8.78
C ASP A 19 3.85 10.39 -7.68
N ILE A 20 4.31 10.40 -6.42
CA ILE A 20 3.75 9.60 -5.32
C ILE A 20 3.44 10.40 -4.06
N LEU A 21 4.02 11.58 -3.85
CA LEU A 21 3.71 12.37 -2.66
C LEU A 21 2.30 12.99 -2.76
N ASN A 22 1.42 12.59 -1.85
CA ASN A 22 0.06 13.09 -1.60
C ASN A 22 -1.14 12.56 -2.45
N PRO A 23 -0.99 11.73 -3.51
CA PRO A 23 -2.10 10.96 -4.06
C PRO A 23 -2.86 10.18 -2.99
N HIS A 24 -4.18 10.28 -3.08
CA HIS A 24 -5.13 9.52 -2.27
C HIS A 24 -5.96 8.65 -3.21
N LEU A 25 -5.77 7.35 -3.12
CA LEU A 25 -6.38 6.36 -4.01
C LEU A 25 -7.52 5.64 -3.30
N ILE A 26 -8.63 5.44 -4.03
CA ILE A 26 -9.68 4.49 -3.67
C ILE A 26 -9.81 3.53 -4.84
N TYR A 27 -9.68 2.24 -4.59
CA TYR A 27 -9.65 1.22 -5.64
C TYR A 27 -10.40 -0.04 -5.22
N ASP A 28 -10.94 -0.73 -6.23
CA ASP A 28 -11.64 -2.00 -6.07
C ASP A 28 -10.77 -3.12 -6.66
N TYR A 29 -10.48 -4.16 -5.89
CA TYR A 29 -9.87 -5.37 -6.42
C TYR A 29 -10.89 -6.20 -7.22
N GLN A 30 -10.39 -6.89 -8.25
CA GLN A 30 -11.12 -7.95 -8.94
C GLN A 30 -11.00 -9.26 -8.15
N SER A 31 -11.73 -9.37 -7.05
CA SER A 31 -11.77 -10.56 -6.19
C SER A 31 -12.99 -11.45 -6.46
N THR A 32 -12.87 -12.73 -6.13
CA THR A 32 -13.97 -13.70 -6.16
C THR A 32 -14.04 -14.49 -4.86
N ASP A 33 -15.24 -14.92 -4.49
CA ASP A 33 -15.46 -15.81 -3.35
C ASP A 33 -14.98 -17.25 -3.66
N ALA A 34 -15.12 -18.15 -2.68
CA ALA A 34 -14.76 -19.57 -2.82
C ALA A 34 -15.57 -20.33 -3.89
N HIS A 35 -16.68 -19.76 -4.36
CA HIS A 35 -17.54 -20.31 -5.40
C HIS A 35 -17.34 -19.63 -6.77
N GLY A 36 -16.41 -18.68 -6.87
CA GLY A 36 -16.13 -17.92 -8.09
C GLY A 36 -17.08 -16.75 -8.35
N ASN A 37 -17.96 -16.41 -7.41
CA ASN A 37 -18.80 -15.21 -7.57
C ASN A 37 -17.96 -13.96 -7.31
N PRO A 38 -18.19 -12.85 -8.03
CA PRO A 38 -17.50 -11.59 -7.76
C PRO A 38 -17.72 -11.12 -6.33
N GLU A 39 -16.63 -10.81 -5.63
CA GLU A 39 -16.65 -10.18 -4.32
C GLU A 39 -16.03 -8.79 -4.42
N LYS A 40 -16.62 -7.79 -3.76
CA LYS A 40 -16.13 -6.41 -3.85
C LYS A 40 -15.19 -6.08 -2.69
N TRP A 41 -13.90 -6.07 -2.97
CA TRP A 41 -12.87 -5.65 -2.02
C TRP A 41 -12.42 -4.23 -2.35
N ARG A 42 -12.96 -3.27 -1.61
CA ARG A 42 -12.63 -1.85 -1.77
C ARG A 42 -11.59 -1.42 -0.75
N TYR A 43 -10.53 -0.79 -1.20
CA TYR A 43 -9.42 -0.30 -0.39
C TYR A 43 -9.18 1.18 -0.66
N GLU A 44 -8.59 1.84 0.32
CA GLU A 44 -8.21 3.25 0.28
C GLU A 44 -6.78 3.39 0.81
N LEU A 45 -5.97 4.21 0.14
CA LEU A 45 -4.55 4.36 0.41
C LEU A 45 -4.09 5.79 0.13
N TRP A 46 -3.47 6.44 1.13
CA TRP A 46 -2.93 7.78 1.02
C TRP A 46 -1.42 7.80 1.26
N PHE A 47 -0.68 8.27 0.25
CA PHE A 47 0.76 8.39 0.24
C PHE A 47 1.23 9.75 0.77
N PHE A 48 0.94 10.04 2.04
CA PHE A 48 1.13 11.38 2.59
C PHE A 48 2.60 11.76 2.88
N SER A 49 3.53 10.81 2.87
CA SER A 49 4.94 11.04 3.21
C SER A 49 5.90 10.03 2.55
N GLU A 50 7.19 10.31 2.64
CA GLU A 50 8.29 9.53 2.05
C GLU A 50 8.52 8.16 2.72
N ASP A 51 7.95 7.91 3.90
CA ASP A 51 8.19 6.68 4.66
C ASP A 51 6.93 6.10 5.32
N ARG A 52 5.75 6.72 5.13
CA ARG A 52 4.49 6.27 5.73
C ARG A 52 3.31 6.42 4.77
N ILE A 53 2.33 5.56 4.99
CA ILE A 53 1.00 5.59 4.36
C ILE A 53 -0.09 5.60 5.43
N VAL A 54 -1.28 6.07 5.05
CA VAL A 54 -2.54 5.80 5.76
C VAL A 54 -3.41 4.95 4.85
N TYR A 55 -4.06 3.92 5.38
CA TYR A 55 -4.97 3.09 4.60
C TYR A 55 -6.27 2.77 5.35
N ALA A 56 -7.31 2.43 4.58
CA ALA A 56 -8.56 1.91 5.09
C ALA A 56 -9.13 0.80 4.18
N ILE A 57 -9.80 -0.18 4.78
CA ILE A 57 -10.40 -1.32 4.09
C ILE A 57 -11.93 -1.20 4.18
N HIS A 58 -12.57 -1.00 3.04
CA HIS A 58 -14.02 -0.76 2.94
C HIS A 58 -14.82 -1.99 2.54
N GLY A 59 -14.17 -3.03 2.00
CA GLY A 59 -14.80 -4.28 1.58
C GLY A 59 -13.89 -5.50 1.76
N GLY A 60 -14.47 -6.70 1.64
CA GLY A 60 -13.77 -7.96 1.84
C GLY A 60 -13.61 -8.37 3.31
N PRO A 61 -12.82 -9.44 3.57
CA PRO A 61 -12.71 -10.08 4.88
C PRO A 61 -12.22 -9.17 6.01
N MET A 62 -11.44 -8.13 5.67
CA MET A 62 -10.83 -7.20 6.63
C MET A 62 -11.54 -5.84 6.70
N LYS A 63 -12.78 -5.75 6.20
CA LYS A 63 -13.58 -4.52 6.20
C LYS A 63 -13.64 -3.87 7.59
N GLY A 64 -13.39 -2.57 7.63
CA GLY A 64 -13.36 -1.74 8.84
C GLY A 64 -11.96 -1.58 9.45
N ARG A 65 -10.96 -2.32 8.98
CA ARG A 65 -9.55 -2.11 9.37
C ARG A 65 -9.02 -0.83 8.72
N GLN A 66 -8.24 -0.08 9.49
CA GLN A 66 -7.51 1.12 9.08
C GLN A 66 -6.12 1.09 9.72
N GLY A 67 -5.15 1.77 9.11
CA GLY A 67 -3.75 1.70 9.58
C GLY A 67 -2.92 2.94 9.25
N TYR A 68 -1.94 3.20 10.11
CA TYR A 68 -0.83 4.13 9.90
C TYR A 68 0.45 3.31 9.84
N GLN A 69 1.05 3.20 8.65
CA GLN A 69 2.00 2.13 8.36
C GLN A 69 3.31 2.65 7.76
N ALA A 70 4.44 2.13 8.27
CA ALA A 70 5.76 2.30 7.67
C ALA A 70 5.81 1.63 6.30
N CYS A 71 6.22 2.37 5.28
CA CYS A 71 6.22 1.92 3.90
C CYS A 71 7.52 2.31 3.20
N ALA A 72 8.04 1.40 2.39
CA ALA A 72 9.18 1.63 1.51
C ALA A 72 8.70 1.75 0.07
N TYR A 73 9.25 2.72 -0.65
CA TYR A 73 8.94 2.97 -2.06
C TYR A 73 10.10 2.61 -2.96
N GLN A 74 9.79 2.08 -4.13
CA GLN A 74 10.75 1.85 -5.19
C GLN A 74 10.20 2.38 -6.51
N CYS A 75 10.95 3.29 -7.14
CA CYS A 75 10.65 3.72 -8.49
C CYS A 75 11.07 2.62 -9.46
N ILE A 76 10.11 2.06 -10.19
CA ILE A 76 10.38 1.10 -11.27
C ILE A 76 10.58 1.86 -12.57
N ARG A 77 9.71 2.85 -12.82
CA ARG A 77 9.81 3.76 -13.96
C ARG A 77 9.19 5.12 -13.61
N PRO A 78 9.97 6.22 -13.62
CA PRO A 78 9.48 7.54 -13.25
C PRO A 78 8.25 7.94 -14.07
N GLY A 79 7.24 8.52 -13.41
CA GLY A 79 5.99 8.96 -14.04
C GLY A 79 5.05 7.85 -14.51
N GLU A 80 5.41 6.57 -14.38
CA GLU A 80 4.58 5.45 -14.86
C GLU A 80 4.31 4.40 -13.79
N VAL A 81 5.36 3.85 -13.16
CA VAL A 81 5.25 2.67 -12.29
C VAL A 81 6.10 2.82 -11.03
N TRP A 82 5.43 2.65 -9.89
CA TRP A 82 6.02 2.68 -8.57
C TRP A 82 5.56 1.48 -7.77
N GLN A 83 6.45 0.93 -6.96
CA GLN A 83 6.12 -0.12 -6.04
C GLN A 83 6.16 0.42 -4.61
N CYS A 84 5.19 0.03 -3.78
CA CYS A 84 5.22 0.28 -2.36
C CYS A 84 5.11 -1.03 -1.58
N ASN A 85 5.95 -1.17 -0.55
CA ASN A 85 6.07 -2.40 0.23
C ASN A 85 6.04 -2.09 1.72
N PHE A 86 5.36 -2.93 2.50
CA PHE A 86 5.34 -2.80 3.95
C PHE A 86 5.08 -4.12 4.66
N LEU A 87 5.45 -4.15 5.94
CA LEU A 87 5.22 -5.24 6.87
C LEU A 87 4.39 -4.71 8.04
N GLU A 88 3.23 -5.31 8.25
CA GLU A 88 2.32 -4.95 9.35
C GLU A 88 2.70 -5.68 10.64
N GLU A 89 2.23 -5.17 11.78
CA GLU A 89 2.39 -5.78 13.10
C GLU A 89 1.77 -7.19 13.22
N THR A 90 0.82 -7.51 12.34
CA THR A 90 0.17 -8.82 12.22
C THR A 90 1.04 -9.87 11.53
N GLY A 91 2.19 -9.47 10.98
CA GLY A 91 3.03 -10.32 10.12
C GLY A 91 2.56 -10.37 8.67
N THR A 92 1.54 -9.58 8.28
CA THR A 92 1.12 -9.45 6.89
C THR A 92 2.16 -8.67 6.10
N PHE A 93 2.68 -9.28 5.04
CA PHE A 93 3.52 -8.62 4.04
C PHE A 93 2.64 -8.10 2.90
N VAL A 94 2.84 -6.84 2.51
CA VAL A 94 2.11 -6.21 1.41
C VAL A 94 3.10 -5.62 0.41
N SER A 95 2.83 -5.85 -0.87
CA SER A 95 3.54 -5.30 -2.02
C SER A 95 2.52 -4.86 -3.07
N LEU A 96 2.48 -3.57 -3.39
CA LEU A 96 1.57 -2.97 -4.37
C LEU A 96 2.36 -2.30 -5.50
N VAL A 97 1.79 -2.29 -6.71
CA VAL A 97 2.32 -1.66 -7.93
C VAL A 97 1.23 -0.80 -8.54
#